data_AF-A0A059DDD6-F1
#
_entry.id   AF-A0A059DDD6-F1
#
_cell.length_a   1.000
_cell.length_b   1.000
_cell.length_c   1.000
_cell.angle_alpha   90.00
_cell.angle_beta   90.00
_cell.angle_gamma   90.00
#
_symmetry.space_group_name_H-M   'P 1'
#
loop_
_entity.id
_entity.type
_entity.pdbx_description
1 polymer ?
#
loop_
_entity_poly.entity_id
_entity_poly.type
_entity_poly.pdbx_seq_one_letter_code
_entity_poly.pdbx_strand_id
1 'polypeptide(L)'
;MEQRVCRYRLVEDEFNSPVPSELQKYLADEEYIVAVGFYILLRAVDRFAANYNSFPGEFDGEMDEDISRLKTAAVSLLSDLGCNGQTLTEDLISEMCRFGAAELHAVAAFIGGVASQEVIKLITKQFVPMSGTFIFNGIDQKSQLLSL
;
A
#
# COMPACT_ATOMS: atom_id res chain seq x y z
N MET A 1 -1.97 -26.26 -23.84
CA MET A 1 -1.31 -25.51 -22.76
C MET A 1 -0.78 -24.22 -23.35
N GLU A 2 -1.33 -23.07 -22.97
CA GLU A 2 -0.81 -21.78 -23.40
C GLU A 2 0.47 -21.46 -22.62
N GLN A 3 1.54 -21.10 -23.32
CA GLN A 3 2.77 -20.64 -22.68
C GLN A 3 2.58 -19.18 -22.24
N ARG A 4 2.80 -18.89 -20.95
CA ARG A 4 2.86 -17.52 -20.41
C ARG A 4 4.23 -17.25 -19.83
N VAL A 5 4.80 -16.10 -20.19
CA VAL A 5 6.02 -15.57 -19.60
C VAL A 5 5.64 -14.42 -18.68
N CYS A 6 5.98 -14.51 -17.41
CA CYS A 6 5.75 -13.44 -16.44
C CYS A 6 7.07 -12.71 -16.17
N ARG A 7 7.06 -11.38 -16.25
CA ARG A 7 8.19 -10.52 -15.92
C ARG A 7 7.73 -9.52 -14.88
N TYR A 8 8.47 -9.44 -13.78
CA TYR A 8 8.13 -8.58 -12.66
C TYR A 8 9.15 -7.45 -12.57
N ARG A 9 8.68 -6.30 -12.11
CA ARG A 9 9.53 -5.16 -11.79
C ARG A 9 10.30 -5.44 -10.50
N LEU A 10 11.54 -4.94 -10.39
CA LEU A 10 12.29 -5.01 -9.14
C LEU A 10 11.69 -4.03 -8.13
N VAL A 11 11.67 -4.41 -6.86
CA VAL A 11 11.21 -3.54 -5.75
C VAL A 11 12.07 -2.27 -5.68
N GLU A 12 13.38 -2.38 -5.93
CA GLU A 12 14.28 -1.21 -6.00
C GLU A 12 13.86 -0.20 -7.07
N ASP A 13 13.42 -0.69 -8.23
CA ASP A 13 12.96 0.18 -9.32
C ASP A 13 11.63 0.84 -8.96
N GLU A 14 10.73 0.13 -8.27
CA GLU A 14 9.45 0.68 -7.80
C GLU A 14 9.68 1.83 -6.81
N PHE A 15 10.67 1.71 -5.93
CA PHE A 15 10.99 2.72 -4.91
C PHE A 15 11.75 3.91 -5.49
N ASN A 16 12.75 3.66 -6.34
CA ASN A 16 13.69 4.68 -6.81
C ASN A 16 13.32 5.30 -8.17
N SER A 17 12.53 4.61 -8.98
CA SER A 17 12.15 5.06 -10.33
C SER A 17 10.62 4.95 -10.55
N PRO A 18 9.77 5.47 -9.65
CA PRO A 18 8.32 5.31 -9.75
C PRO A 18 7.79 5.80 -11.10
N VAL A 19 6.69 5.22 -11.59
CA VAL A 19 6.01 5.64 -12.82
C VAL A 19 4.87 6.58 -12.43
N PRO A 20 5.07 7.92 -12.46
CA PRO A 20 4.10 8.84 -11.86
C PRO A 20 2.77 8.83 -12.61
N SER A 21 2.79 8.56 -13.92
CA SER A 21 1.58 8.48 -14.74
C SER A 21 0.62 7.37 -14.31
N GLU A 22 1.13 6.21 -13.91
CA GLU A 22 0.29 5.10 -13.42
C GLU A 22 -0.24 5.40 -12.02
N LEU A 23 0.58 5.97 -11.13
CA LEU A 23 0.15 6.41 -9.80
C LEU A 23 -0.96 7.48 -9.89
N GLN A 24 -0.77 8.50 -10.73
CA GLN A 24 -1.76 9.55 -10.96
C GLN A 24 -3.05 9.00 -11.53
N LYS A 25 -2.97 8.01 -12.43
CA LYS A 25 -4.15 7.31 -12.97
C LYS A 25 -4.92 6.58 -11.86
N TYR A 26 -4.23 5.83 -11.00
CA TYR A 26 -4.89 5.16 -9.86
C TYR A 26 -5.49 6.14 -8.85
N LEU A 27 -4.84 7.28 -8.63
CA LEU A 27 -5.34 8.34 -7.74
C LEU A 27 -6.56 9.07 -8.32
N ALA A 28 -6.75 9.04 -9.64
CA ALA A 28 -7.91 9.63 -10.31
C ALA A 28 -9.07 8.62 -10.51
N ASP A 29 -8.84 7.33 -10.26
CA ASP A 29 -9.80 6.26 -10.49
C ASP A 29 -10.52 5.89 -9.16
N GLU A 30 -11.84 6.04 -9.13
CA GLU A 30 -12.67 5.80 -7.94
C GLU A 30 -12.57 4.36 -7.40
N GLU A 31 -12.25 3.38 -8.25
CA GLU A 31 -12.13 1.98 -7.86
C GLU A 31 -10.76 1.66 -7.23
N TYR A 32 -9.72 2.42 -7.62
CA TYR A 32 -8.33 2.20 -7.21
C TYR A 32 -7.84 3.19 -6.15
N ILE A 33 -8.49 4.34 -5.99
CA ILE A 33 -8.04 5.44 -5.12
C ILE A 33 -7.75 4.99 -3.68
N VAL A 34 -8.58 4.11 -3.12
CA VAL A 34 -8.39 3.57 -1.76
C VAL A 34 -7.18 2.64 -1.71
N ALA A 35 -7.02 1.76 -2.70
CA ALA A 35 -5.92 0.79 -2.75
C ALA A 35 -4.56 1.48 -2.94
N VAL A 36 -4.46 2.43 -3.88
CA VAL A 36 -3.25 3.24 -4.06
C VAL A 36 -3.02 4.15 -2.85
N GLY A 37 -4.09 4.63 -2.20
CA GLY A 37 -4.02 5.37 -0.95
C GLY A 37 -3.37 4.55 0.17
N PHE A 38 -3.76 3.29 0.35
CA PHE A 38 -3.08 2.39 1.29
C PHE A 38 -1.62 2.13 0.91
N TYR A 39 -1.32 1.93 -0.36
CA TYR A 39 0.07 1.80 -0.81
C TYR A 39 0.92 3.01 -0.41
N ILE A 40 0.44 4.23 -0.67
CA ILE A 40 1.13 5.47 -0.32
C ILE A 40 1.24 5.61 1.20
N LEU A 41 0.17 5.32 1.94
CA LEU A 41 0.16 5.46 3.39
C LEU A 41 1.09 4.45 4.06
N LEU A 42 1.14 3.20 3.64
CA LEU A 42 2.08 2.21 4.17
C LEU A 42 3.53 2.70 4.00
N ARG A 43 3.87 3.25 2.83
CA ARG A 43 5.19 3.87 2.61
C ARG A 43 5.41 5.14 3.46
N ALA A 44 4.37 5.92 3.70
CA ALA A 44 4.43 7.09 4.57
C ALA A 44 4.60 6.69 6.05
N VAL A 45 4.00 5.56 6.46
CA VAL A 45 4.17 4.96 7.79
C VAL A 45 5.62 4.50 7.97
N ASP A 46 6.25 3.87 6.99
CA ASP A 46 7.67 3.51 7.07
C ASP A 46 8.56 4.75 7.27
N ARG A 47 8.27 5.85 6.54
CA ARG A 47 8.96 7.13 6.72
C ARG A 47 8.69 7.76 8.08
N PHE A 48 7.46 7.67 8.58
CA PHE A 48 7.09 8.11 9.92
C PHE A 48 7.89 7.34 10.97
N ALA A 49 7.91 6.01 10.91
CA ALA A 49 8.62 5.16 11.85
C ALA A 49 10.12 5.42 11.85
N ALA A 50 10.72 5.66 10.68
CA ALA A 50 12.13 6.05 10.57
C ALA A 50 12.45 7.41 11.23
N ASN A 51 11.50 8.34 11.25
CA ASN A 51 11.69 9.68 11.80
C ASN A 51 11.37 9.77 13.30
N TYR A 52 10.35 9.06 13.77
CA TYR A 52 9.81 9.19 15.12
C TYR A 52 10.09 7.98 16.02
N ASN A 53 10.59 6.87 15.48
CA ASN A 53 10.80 5.59 16.19
C ASN A 53 9.53 5.02 16.82
N SER A 54 8.37 5.33 16.26
CA SER A 54 7.06 4.80 16.64
C SER A 54 6.18 4.66 15.40
N PHE A 55 5.10 3.89 15.49
CA PHE A 55 4.08 3.87 14.46
C PHE A 55 2.96 4.87 14.76
N PRO A 56 2.29 5.44 13.73
CA PRO A 56 1.19 6.36 13.96
C PRO A 56 0.02 5.67 14.67
N GLY A 57 -0.46 6.28 15.74
CA GLY A 57 -1.57 5.78 16.56
C GLY A 57 -1.23 4.54 17.40
N GLU A 58 0.06 4.23 17.58
CA GLU A 58 0.52 3.18 18.49
C GLU A 58 0.21 3.52 19.97
N PHE A 59 0.18 4.82 20.31
CA PHE A 59 -0.08 5.32 21.66
C PHE A 59 -1.37 6.14 21.71
N ASP A 60 -2.23 5.87 22.71
CA ASP A 60 -3.58 6.46 22.84
C ASP A 60 -3.63 8.00 23.04
N GLY A 61 -2.50 8.66 23.28
CA GLY A 61 -2.42 10.08 23.66
C GLY A 61 -2.05 11.07 22.55
N GLU A 62 -1.52 10.59 21.41
CA GLU A 62 -0.89 11.44 20.39
C GLU A 62 -1.64 11.42 19.04
N MET A 63 -2.87 10.90 18.99
CA MET A 63 -3.61 10.65 17.75
C MET A 63 -3.69 11.87 16.80
N ASP A 64 -4.09 13.04 17.29
CA ASP A 64 -4.21 14.24 16.45
C ASP A 64 -2.85 14.72 15.90
N GLU A 65 -1.79 14.54 16.70
CA GLU A 65 -0.42 14.89 16.31
C GLU A 65 0.10 13.89 15.26
N ASP A 66 -0.15 12.59 15.47
CA ASP A 66 0.21 11.52 14.54
C ASP A 66 -0.50 11.66 13.20
N ILE A 67 -1.78 12.03 13.19
CA ILE A 67 -2.52 12.32 11.95
C ILE A 67 -1.84 13.47 11.18
N SER A 68 -1.46 14.55 11.85
CA SER A 68 -0.79 15.69 11.23
C SER A 68 0.61 15.33 10.68
N ARG A 69 1.38 14.57 11.46
CA ARG A 69 2.71 14.09 11.08
C ARG A 69 2.64 13.10 9.91
N LEU A 70 1.69 12.15 9.93
CA LEU A 70 1.48 11.18 8.86
C LEU A 70 1.03 11.87 7.56
N LYS A 71 0.12 12.83 7.66
CA LYS A 71 -0.29 13.67 6.51
C LYS A 71 0.91 14.38 5.89
N THR A 72 1.77 14.97 6.71
CA THR A 72 3.00 15.63 6.24
C THR A 72 3.93 14.64 5.54
N ALA A 73 4.11 13.44 6.09
CA ALA A 73 4.91 12.38 5.47
C ALA A 73 4.31 11.91 4.13
N ALA A 74 2.99 11.75 4.05
CA ALA A 74 2.28 11.34 2.84
C ALA A 74 2.37 12.39 1.72
N VAL A 75 2.21 13.69 2.03
CA VAL A 75 2.36 14.78 1.07
C VAL A 75 3.80 14.88 0.57
N SER A 76 4.78 14.76 1.48
CA SER A 76 6.20 14.73 1.11
C SER A 76 6.51 13.55 0.18
N LEU A 77 5.98 12.36 0.49
CA LEU A 77 6.16 11.18 -0.35
C LEU A 77 5.50 11.36 -1.72
N LEU A 78 4.28 11.87 -1.80
CA LEU A 78 3.61 12.16 -3.07
C LEU A 78 4.41 13.12 -3.94
N SER A 79 5.06 14.12 -3.34
CA SER A 79 5.95 15.03 -4.06
C SER A 79 7.18 14.31 -4.62
N ASP A 80 7.84 13.47 -3.81
CA ASP A 80 8.98 12.65 -4.23
C ASP A 80 8.62 11.68 -5.37
N LEU A 81 7.39 11.16 -5.37
CA LEU A 81 6.86 10.27 -6.41
C LEU A 81 6.41 11.00 -7.69
N GLY A 82 6.50 12.33 -7.74
CA GLY A 82 6.07 13.13 -8.91
C GLY A 82 4.56 13.39 -8.99
N CYS A 83 3.80 13.09 -7.94
CA CYS A 83 2.36 13.35 -7.82
C CYS A 83 2.08 14.69 -7.11
N ASN A 84 2.76 15.75 -7.54
CA ASN A 84 2.67 17.07 -6.92
C ASN A 84 1.23 17.63 -6.94
N GLY A 85 0.77 18.13 -5.79
CA GLY A 85 -0.56 18.73 -5.64
C GLY A 85 -1.70 17.72 -5.45
N GLN A 86 -1.42 16.41 -5.45
CA GLN A 86 -2.38 15.40 -5.02
C GLN A 86 -2.32 15.24 -3.49
N THR A 87 -3.46 14.91 -2.89
CA THR A 87 -3.58 14.59 -1.47
C THR A 87 -4.46 13.37 -1.31
N LEU A 88 -4.22 12.60 -0.25
CA LEU A 88 -5.15 11.58 0.20
C LEU A 88 -6.26 12.22 1.03
N THR A 89 -7.36 11.51 1.21
CA THR A 89 -8.47 11.98 2.04
C THR A 89 -8.05 11.97 3.52
N GLU A 90 -8.51 12.96 4.27
CA GLU A 90 -8.26 13.03 5.72
C GLU A 90 -8.78 11.77 6.44
N ASP A 91 -9.93 11.25 5.99
CA ASP A 91 -10.52 10.04 6.53
C ASP A 91 -9.59 8.83 6.40
N LEU A 92 -8.91 8.67 5.26
CA LEU A 92 -7.99 7.55 5.04
C LEU A 92 -6.71 7.68 5.89
N ILE A 93 -6.22 8.90 6.07
CA ILE A 93 -5.05 9.19 6.94
C ILE A 93 -5.40 8.93 8.41
N SER A 94 -6.56 9.43 8.85
CA SER A 94 -7.09 9.21 10.20
C SER A 94 -7.28 7.73 10.48
N GLU A 95 -7.84 6.99 9.52
CA GLU A 95 -8.06 5.55 9.63
C GLU A 95 -6.75 4.76 9.72
N MET A 96 -5.71 5.18 9.00
CA MET A 96 -4.37 4.58 9.14
C MET A 96 -3.78 4.76 10.54
N CYS A 97 -3.97 5.93 11.16
CA CYS A 97 -3.56 6.13 12.55
C CYS A 97 -4.44 5.30 13.50
N ARG A 98 -5.75 5.21 13.25
CA ARG A 98 -6.68 4.39 14.03
C ARG A 98 -6.31 2.91 14.03
N PHE A 99 -5.66 2.40 12.99
CA PHE A 99 -5.16 1.03 12.96
C PHE A 99 -4.07 0.77 14.01
N GLY A 100 -3.30 1.80 14.40
CA GLY A 100 -2.30 1.71 15.46
C GLY A 100 -1.28 0.59 15.28
N ALA A 101 -0.88 0.33 14.02
CA ALA A 101 -0.02 -0.79 13.62
C ALA A 101 -0.49 -2.19 14.09
N ALA A 102 -1.79 -2.37 14.34
CA ALA A 102 -2.34 -3.65 14.77
C ALA A 102 -2.34 -4.70 13.64
N GLU A 103 -2.02 -5.95 14.00
CA GLU A 103 -2.13 -7.11 13.11
C GLU A 103 -3.37 -7.93 13.47
N LEU A 104 -4.48 -7.70 12.76
CA LEU A 104 -5.73 -8.43 12.99
C LEU A 104 -5.65 -9.85 12.41
N HIS A 105 -5.96 -10.84 13.25
CA HIS A 105 -5.91 -12.27 12.88
C HIS A 105 -6.65 -12.60 11.58
N ALA A 106 -7.85 -12.04 11.37
CA ALA A 106 -8.65 -12.29 10.17
C ALA A 106 -7.99 -11.75 8.89
N VAL A 107 -7.39 -10.56 8.96
CA VAL A 107 -6.66 -9.95 7.83
C VAL A 107 -5.38 -10.73 7.55
N ALA A 108 -4.62 -11.07 8.60
CA ALA A 108 -3.42 -11.88 8.48
C ALA A 108 -3.70 -13.27 7.87
N ALA A 109 -4.78 -13.95 8.30
CA ALA A 109 -5.19 -15.23 7.75
C ALA A 109 -5.57 -15.14 6.25
N PHE A 110 -6.28 -14.08 5.86
CA PHE A 110 -6.63 -13.84 4.45
C PHE A 110 -5.38 -13.63 3.59
N ILE A 111 -4.50 -12.70 4.00
CA ILE A 111 -3.23 -12.43 3.29
C ILE A 111 -2.36 -13.70 3.24
N GLY A 112 -2.28 -14.45 4.33
CA GLY A 112 -1.55 -15.72 4.39
C GLY A 112 -2.07 -16.75 3.39
N GLY A 113 -3.38 -16.84 3.21
CA GLY A 113 -3.99 -17.71 2.18
C GLY A 113 -3.62 -17.30 0.76
N VAL A 114 -3.73 -16.00 0.44
CA VAL A 114 -3.35 -15.46 -0.88
C VAL A 114 -1.86 -15.69 -1.16
N ALA A 115 -0.99 -15.29 -0.22
CA ALA A 115 0.46 -15.42 -0.37
C ALA A 115 0.90 -16.88 -0.52
N SER A 116 0.33 -17.80 0.28
CA SER A 116 0.63 -19.23 0.19
C SER A 116 0.28 -19.79 -1.19
N GLN A 117 -0.85 -19.37 -1.76
CA GLN A 117 -1.23 -19.80 -3.10
C GLN A 117 -0.29 -19.25 -4.17
N GLU A 118 0.14 -17.99 -4.09
CA GLU A 118 1.15 -17.43 -5.01
C GLU A 118 2.48 -18.20 -4.95
N VAL A 119 2.92 -18.58 -3.75
CA VAL A 119 4.11 -19.42 -3.56
C VAL A 119 3.93 -20.80 -4.23
N ILE A 120 2.77 -21.44 -4.07
CA ILE A 120 2.48 -22.73 -4.73
C ILE A 120 2.55 -22.59 -6.26
N LYS A 121 2.02 -21.50 -6.83
CA LYS A 121 2.10 -21.24 -8.29
C LYS A 121 3.54 -21.17 -8.76
N LEU A 122 4.41 -20.46 -8.02
CA LEU A 122 5.83 -20.33 -8.34
C LEU A 122 6.57 -21.66 -8.27
N ILE A 123 6.35 -22.45 -7.21
CA ILE A 123 7.03 -23.74 -7.00
C ILE A 123 6.60 -24.76 -8.06
N THR A 124 5.29 -24.90 -8.26
CA THR A 124 4.74 -25.93 -9.15
C THR A 124 4.85 -25.55 -10.62
N LYS A 125 5.06 -24.26 -10.91
CA LYS A 125 4.95 -23.68 -12.26
C LYS A 125 3.59 -23.97 -12.90
N GLN A 126 2.55 -24.10 -12.07
CA GLN A 126 1.17 -24.26 -12.48
C GLN A 126 0.41 -22.97 -12.16
N PHE A 127 -0.48 -22.58 -13.07
CA PHE A 127 -1.18 -21.29 -13.05
C PHE A 127 -0.24 -20.07 -13.24
N VAL A 128 -0.83 -18.88 -13.28
CA VAL A 128 -0.14 -17.60 -13.51
C VAL A 128 -0.09 -16.83 -12.19
N PRO A 129 1.10 -16.50 -11.66
CA PRO A 129 1.21 -15.66 -10.48
C PRO A 129 0.80 -14.22 -10.80
N MET A 130 0.25 -13.52 -9.80
CA MET A 130 -0.14 -12.12 -9.91
C MET A 130 1.06 -11.23 -10.23
N SER A 131 0.84 -10.16 -10.99
CA SER A 131 1.87 -9.20 -11.38
C SER A 131 1.60 -7.83 -10.76
N GLY A 132 2.56 -7.32 -10.00
CA GLY A 132 2.44 -6.07 -9.27
C GLY A 132 2.10 -6.28 -7.80
N THR A 133 1.50 -5.27 -7.19
CA THR A 133 1.26 -5.18 -5.74
C THR A 133 -0.21 -5.41 -5.44
N PHE A 134 -0.50 -6.50 -4.73
CA PHE A 134 -1.86 -6.82 -4.29
C PHE A 134 -2.17 -6.07 -2.98
N ILE A 135 -3.20 -5.24 -3.00
CA ILE A 135 -3.69 -4.50 -1.84
C ILE A 135 -5.08 -5.02 -1.47
N PHE A 136 -5.29 -5.32 -0.19
CA PHE A 136 -6.57 -5.74 0.35
C PHE A 136 -7.07 -4.74 1.40
N ASN A 137 -8.31 -4.30 1.23
CA ASN A 137 -9.04 -3.50 2.20
C ASN A 137 -10.02 -4.38 2.98
N GLY A 138 -9.70 -4.69 4.24
CA GLY A 138 -10.56 -5.46 5.13
C GLY A 138 -11.82 -4.73 5.59
N ILE A 139 -11.91 -3.40 5.45
CA ILE A 139 -13.11 -2.63 5.81
C ILE A 139 -14.22 -2.90 4.79
N ASP A 140 -13.92 -2.74 3.50
CA ASP A 140 -14.88 -2.90 2.41
C ASP A 140 -14.87 -4.29 1.76
N GLN A 141 -13.97 -5.18 2.22
CA GLN A 141 -13.76 -6.52 1.65
C GLN A 141 -13.43 -6.48 0.14
N LYS A 142 -12.63 -5.48 -0.28
CA LYS A 142 -12.20 -5.27 -1.66
C LYS A 142 -10.70 -5.46 -1.80
N SER A 143 -10.24 -5.88 -2.97
CA SER A 143 -8.82 -5.97 -3.29
C SER A 143 -8.54 -5.43 -4.68
N GLN A 144 -7.36 -4.82 -4.86
CA GLN A 144 -6.89 -4.36 -6.17
C GLN A 144 -5.45 -4.81 -6.41
N LEU A 145 -5.10 -4.96 -7.69
CA LEU A 145 -3.75 -5.26 -8.13
C LEU A 145 -3.16 -4.02 -8.80
N LEU A 146 -2.16 -3.41 -8.18
CA LEU A 146 -1.49 -2.21 -8.67
C LEU A 146 -0.27 -2.62 -9.51
N SER A 147 -0.21 -2.17 -10.75
CA SER A 147 0.95 -2.38 -11.64
C SER A 147 1.94 -1.23 -11.46
N LEU A 148 2.68 -1.27 -10.35
CA LEU A 148 3.62 -0.23 -9.92
C LEU A 148 5.04 -0.45 -10.42
#